data_AF-A0A8H7G5S0-F1
#
_entry.id   AF-A0A8H7G5S0-F1
#
_cell.length_a   1.000
_cell.length_b   1.000
_cell.length_c   1.000
_cell.angle_alpha   90.00
_cell.angle_beta   90.00
_cell.angle_gamma   90.00
#
_symmetry.space_group_name_H-M   'P 1'
#
loop_
_entity.id
_entity.type
_entity.pdbx_description
1 polymer ?
#
loop_
_entity_poly.entity_id
_entity_poly.type
_entity_poly.pdbx_seq_one_letter_code
_entity_poly.pdbx_strand_id
1 'polypeptide(L)'
;MLNIAARSTLRNVTRIRANNVQPTIAKRTIITLKDHKYTAHAKATGQGRNGEVTSDGDAGLSLHLSSPKALGGKEDGQNPEQLFAMGYSACFLGALHMMAKKTGKTDLAKNAVIHAKVHLGEPENIGGFGIAVDISVEGVEDDALIQAAHENCPYSRALTQGAVVNVSKA
;
A
#
# COMPACT_ATOMS: atom_id res chain seq x y z
N MET A 1 -17.66 74.06 -22.83
CA MET A 1 -17.57 72.98 -23.82
C MET A 1 -16.94 71.78 -23.13
N LEU A 2 -17.71 70.69 -23.03
CA LEU A 2 -17.31 69.41 -22.43
C LEU A 2 -16.02 68.89 -23.08
N ASN A 3 -15.11 68.31 -22.28
CA ASN A 3 -14.25 67.27 -22.81
C ASN A 3 -14.15 66.10 -21.83
N ILE A 4 -14.56 64.95 -22.35
CA ILE A 4 -14.70 63.65 -21.71
C ILE A 4 -13.35 62.94 -21.85
N ALA A 5 -12.80 62.43 -20.74
CA ALA A 5 -11.76 61.41 -20.81
C ALA A 5 -12.09 60.29 -19.81
N ALA A 6 -12.36 59.13 -20.39
CA ALA A 6 -12.91 57.95 -19.75
C ALA A 6 -11.95 57.31 -18.73
N ARG A 7 -12.52 56.91 -17.59
CA ARG A 7 -11.85 56.07 -16.58
C ARG A 7 -11.62 54.67 -17.15
N SER A 8 -10.35 54.34 -17.37
CA SER A 8 -9.87 52.99 -17.65
C SER A 8 -10.10 52.10 -16.42
N THR A 9 -10.99 51.12 -16.54
CA THR A 9 -11.19 50.05 -15.56
C THR A 9 -10.21 48.92 -15.87
N LEU A 10 -9.02 48.97 -15.26
CA LEU A 10 -8.10 47.84 -15.26
C LEU A 10 -8.69 46.71 -14.41
N ARG A 11 -9.15 45.66 -15.09
CA ARG A 11 -9.57 44.39 -14.49
C ARG A 11 -8.35 43.73 -13.84
N ASN A 12 -8.39 43.55 -12.52
CA ASN A 12 -7.50 42.63 -11.82
C ASN A 12 -7.85 41.20 -12.25
N VAL A 13 -7.08 40.66 -13.20
CA VAL A 13 -7.07 39.22 -13.47
C VAL A 13 -6.07 38.60 -12.51
N THR A 14 -6.60 38.04 -11.42
CA THR A 14 -5.84 37.21 -10.47
C THR A 14 -5.21 36.05 -11.25
N ARG A 15 -3.89 36.09 -11.38
CA ARG A 15 -3.11 35.03 -12.02
C ARG A 15 -3.12 33.81 -11.10
N ILE A 16 -4.01 32.85 -11.35
CA ILE A 16 -3.97 31.54 -10.71
C ILE A 16 -2.64 30.91 -11.12
N ARG A 17 -1.74 30.70 -10.16
CA ARG A 17 -0.51 29.92 -10.36
C ARG A 17 -0.94 28.50 -10.71
N ALA A 18 -0.71 28.10 -11.96
CA ALA A 18 -0.71 26.70 -12.33
C ALA A 18 0.37 26.00 -11.50
N ASN A 19 -0.02 25.15 -10.56
CA ASN A 19 0.91 24.29 -9.86
C ASN A 19 1.58 23.38 -10.89
N ASN A 20 2.92 23.40 -10.91
CA ASN A 20 3.76 22.44 -11.61
C ASN A 20 3.55 21.05 -10.99
N VAL A 21 2.47 20.37 -11.38
CA VAL A 21 2.32 18.94 -11.14
C VAL A 21 3.20 18.27 -12.20
N GLN A 22 4.37 17.77 -11.79
CA GLN A 22 5.15 16.90 -12.65
C GLN A 22 4.26 15.75 -13.13
N PRO A 23 4.32 15.36 -14.41
CA PRO A 23 3.49 14.28 -14.92
C PRO A 23 3.94 12.97 -14.28
N THR A 24 3.23 12.52 -13.26
CA THR A 24 3.33 11.15 -12.77
C THR A 24 2.72 10.26 -13.85
N ILE A 25 3.47 9.25 -14.30
CA ILE A 25 2.97 8.25 -15.25
C ILE A 25 2.05 7.31 -14.46
N ALA A 26 0.84 7.77 -14.18
CA ALA A 26 -0.16 6.97 -13.47
C ALA A 26 -0.76 5.94 -14.44
N LYS A 27 -0.44 4.66 -14.27
CA LYS A 27 -1.25 3.59 -14.87
C LYS A 27 -2.58 3.52 -14.10
N ARG A 28 -3.70 3.81 -14.76
CA ARG A 28 -5.03 3.61 -14.17
C ARG A 28 -5.28 2.11 -14.02
N THR A 29 -5.67 1.67 -12.83
CA THR A 29 -6.09 0.28 -12.54
C THR A 29 -7.57 0.26 -12.13
N ILE A 30 -8.15 -0.94 -12.00
CA ILE A 30 -9.50 -1.14 -11.46
C ILE A 30 -9.62 -0.52 -10.05
N ILE A 31 -8.52 -0.56 -9.28
CA ILE A 31 -8.42 0.04 -7.94
C ILE A 31 -7.74 1.42 -8.02
N THR A 32 -8.37 2.34 -8.76
CA THR A 32 -8.01 3.76 -8.69
C THR A 32 -8.83 4.43 -7.59
N LEU A 33 -8.17 5.00 -6.58
CA LEU A 33 -8.85 5.65 -5.45
C LEU A 33 -9.48 6.99 -5.88
N LYS A 34 -10.76 7.19 -5.55
CA LYS A 34 -11.43 8.51 -5.68
C LYS A 34 -10.98 9.48 -4.58
N ASP A 35 -10.73 8.96 -3.39
CA ASP A 35 -10.31 9.66 -2.16
C ASP A 35 -9.52 8.67 -1.29
N HIS A 36 -8.72 9.15 -0.33
CA HIS A 36 -7.98 8.32 0.63
C HIS A 36 -8.39 8.67 2.06
N LYS A 37 -8.42 7.67 2.95
CA LYS A 37 -8.78 7.87 4.37
C LYS A 37 -7.58 7.97 5.29
N TYR A 38 -6.45 7.44 4.86
CA TYR A 38 -5.22 7.39 5.63
C TYR A 38 -4.03 7.25 4.67
N THR A 39 -2.89 7.84 5.06
CA THR A 39 -1.62 7.76 4.35
C THR A 39 -0.52 7.42 5.36
N ALA A 40 0.16 6.30 5.16
CA ALA A 40 1.36 5.96 5.90
C ALA A 40 2.59 6.49 5.16
N HIS A 41 3.59 6.97 5.91
CA HIS A 41 4.87 7.42 5.38
C HIS A 41 5.99 6.50 5.86
N ALA A 42 6.90 6.18 4.95
CA ALA A 42 8.10 5.41 5.26
C ALA A 42 9.24 5.80 4.31
N LYS A 43 10.47 5.62 4.80
CA LYS A 43 11.71 5.91 4.08
C LYS A 43 12.69 4.77 4.29
N ALA A 44 13.33 4.32 3.22
CA ALA A 44 14.44 3.39 3.26
C ALA A 44 15.76 4.09 2.87
N THR A 45 16.85 3.79 3.58
CA THR A 45 18.20 4.28 3.30
C THR A 45 19.20 3.12 3.35
N GLY A 46 20.35 3.28 2.67
CA GLY A 46 21.40 2.27 2.64
C GLY A 46 21.67 1.72 1.22
N GLN A 47 22.21 0.52 1.15
CA GLN A 47 22.65 -0.13 -0.09
C GLN A 47 21.62 -1.16 -0.55
N GLY A 48 20.50 -0.67 -1.09
CA GLY A 48 19.42 -1.51 -1.60
C GLY A 48 18.65 -2.21 -0.48
N ARG A 49 18.69 -3.55 -0.46
CA ARG A 49 18.00 -4.39 0.53
C ARG A 49 18.72 -4.46 1.90
N ASN A 50 19.84 -3.75 2.04
CA ASN A 50 20.60 -3.65 3.29
C ASN A 50 20.62 -2.19 3.75
N GLY A 51 20.24 -1.93 5.00
CA GLY A 51 20.19 -0.56 5.52
C GLY A 51 19.16 -0.38 6.63
N GLU A 52 18.41 0.71 6.57
CA GLU A 52 17.36 1.03 7.54
C GLU A 52 16.07 1.41 6.83
N VAL A 53 14.94 1.04 7.43
CA VAL A 53 13.62 1.55 7.06
C VAL A 53 12.98 2.20 8.28
N THR A 54 12.50 3.43 8.11
CA THR A 54 11.84 4.20 9.15
C THR A 54 10.46 4.63 8.68
N SER A 55 9.45 4.54 9.54
CA SER A 55 8.14 5.17 9.35
C SER A 55 8.01 6.39 10.26
N ASP A 56 7.72 7.54 9.65
CA ASP A 56 7.46 8.82 10.28
C ASP A 56 5.94 9.04 10.40
N GLY A 57 5.44 9.33 11.62
CA GLY A 57 4.01 9.46 11.89
C GLY A 57 3.62 9.21 13.35
N ASP A 58 2.37 8.77 13.57
CA ASP A 58 1.73 8.65 14.90
C ASP A 58 2.52 7.83 15.91
N ALA A 59 3.06 6.68 15.47
CA ALA A 59 3.96 5.83 16.24
C ALA A 59 5.16 5.45 15.34
N GLY A 60 6.32 6.05 15.61
CA GLY A 60 7.52 5.79 14.83
C GLY A 60 7.94 4.31 14.88
N LEU A 61 8.39 3.80 13.73
CA LEU A 61 8.96 2.45 13.61
C LEU A 61 10.30 2.56 12.89
N SER A 62 11.35 1.91 13.41
CA SER A 62 12.67 1.83 12.77
C SER A 62 13.16 0.40 12.77
N LEU A 63 13.59 -0.11 11.62
CA LEU A 63 14.08 -1.48 11.46
C LEU A 63 15.37 -1.50 10.64
N HIS A 64 16.35 -2.28 11.09
CA HIS A 64 17.50 -2.65 10.30
C HIS A 64 17.11 -3.71 9.26
N LEU A 65 17.46 -3.46 8.00
CA LEU A 65 17.26 -4.38 6.89
C LEU A 65 18.54 -5.10 6.51
N SER A 66 18.41 -6.41 6.25
CA SER A 66 19.47 -7.28 5.74
C SER A 66 18.90 -8.29 4.76
N SER A 67 19.66 -8.59 3.72
CA SER A 67 19.26 -9.60 2.74
C SER A 67 19.33 -11.01 3.36
N PRO A 68 18.37 -11.90 3.05
CA PRO A 68 18.43 -13.30 3.48
C PRO A 68 19.66 -14.03 2.92
N LYS A 69 20.13 -15.08 3.61
CA LYS A 69 21.24 -15.93 3.12
C LYS A 69 20.94 -16.56 1.77
N ALA A 70 19.69 -16.94 1.51
CA ALA A 70 19.25 -17.48 0.24
C ALA A 70 19.48 -16.53 -0.95
N LEU A 71 19.61 -15.22 -0.69
CA LEU A 71 19.91 -14.18 -1.69
C LEU A 71 21.35 -13.65 -1.56
N GLY A 72 22.24 -14.39 -0.88
CA GLY A 72 23.65 -14.01 -0.67
C GLY A 72 23.88 -12.95 0.41
N GLY A 73 22.89 -12.68 1.26
CA GLY A 73 23.00 -11.74 2.37
C GLY A 73 23.44 -12.37 3.70
N LYS A 74 23.47 -11.54 4.75
CA LYS A 74 23.91 -11.94 6.10
C LYS A 74 22.78 -12.44 6.99
N GLU A 75 21.53 -12.07 6.69
CA GLU A 75 20.34 -12.43 7.49
C GLU A 75 20.43 -11.97 8.97
N ASP A 76 21.06 -10.81 9.20
CA ASP A 76 21.26 -10.18 10.50
C ASP A 76 20.29 -9.00 10.76
N GLY A 77 19.21 -8.92 9.98
CA GLY A 77 18.18 -7.90 10.06
C GLY A 77 16.85 -8.40 9.49
N GLN A 78 15.86 -7.50 9.44
CA GLN A 78 14.58 -7.81 8.79
C GLN A 78 14.71 -7.70 7.27
N ASN A 79 13.70 -8.15 6.52
CA ASN A 79 13.67 -8.00 5.07
C ASN A 79 12.29 -7.56 4.56
N PRO A 80 12.22 -7.02 3.32
CA PRO A 80 10.95 -6.58 2.73
C PRO A 80 9.84 -7.65 2.70
N GLU A 81 10.19 -8.92 2.53
CA GLU A 81 9.20 -10.01 2.47
C GLU A 81 8.57 -10.28 3.84
N GLN A 82 9.36 -10.20 4.92
CA GLN A 82 8.85 -10.25 6.30
C GLN A 82 7.89 -9.10 6.59
N LEU A 83 8.26 -7.87 6.19
CA LEU A 83 7.39 -6.71 6.37
C LEU A 83 6.08 -6.85 5.58
N PHE A 84 6.17 -7.39 4.36
CA PHE A 84 4.99 -7.68 3.55
C PHE A 84 4.13 -8.78 4.19
N ALA A 85 4.74 -9.84 4.73
CA ALA A 85 4.03 -10.91 5.43
C ALA A 85 3.27 -10.38 6.67
N MET A 86 3.93 -9.54 7.48
CA MET A 86 3.31 -8.88 8.65
C MET A 86 2.16 -7.96 8.24
N GLY A 87 2.38 -7.14 7.21
CA GLY A 87 1.35 -6.23 6.69
C GLY A 87 0.14 -6.99 6.13
N TYR A 88 0.39 -8.05 5.37
CA TYR A 88 -0.67 -8.84 4.75
C TYR A 88 -1.46 -9.63 5.81
N SER A 89 -0.81 -10.33 6.73
CA SER A 89 -1.53 -11.07 7.79
C SER A 89 -2.43 -10.15 8.61
N ALA A 90 -1.94 -8.97 9.00
CA ALA A 90 -2.73 -7.97 9.72
C ALA A 90 -3.90 -7.42 8.87
N CYS A 91 -3.64 -7.12 7.59
CA CYS A 91 -4.66 -6.62 6.67
C CYS A 91 -5.78 -7.64 6.42
N PHE A 92 -5.43 -8.92 6.27
CA PHE A 92 -6.39 -10.00 6.07
C PHE A 92 -7.21 -10.27 7.35
N LEU A 93 -6.58 -10.27 8.52
CA LEU A 93 -7.28 -10.39 9.80
C LEU A 93 -8.31 -9.27 9.99
N GLY A 94 -7.93 -8.03 9.67
CA GLY A 94 -8.85 -6.89 9.69
C GLY A 94 -10.04 -7.07 8.73
N ALA A 95 -9.80 -7.57 7.52
CA ALA A 95 -10.86 -7.86 6.55
C ALA A 95 -11.80 -8.97 7.04
N LEU A 96 -11.26 -10.01 7.68
CA LEU A 96 -12.03 -11.10 8.26
C LEU A 96 -12.98 -10.61 9.36
N HIS A 97 -12.48 -9.82 10.31
CA HIS A 97 -13.33 -9.22 11.35
C HIS A 97 -14.38 -8.27 10.77
N MET A 98 -14.02 -7.48 9.74
CA MET A 98 -14.97 -6.60 9.06
C MET A 98 -16.10 -7.40 8.42
N MET A 99 -15.79 -8.48 7.71
CA MET A 99 -16.80 -9.31 7.06
C MET A 99 -17.64 -10.08 8.06
N ALA A 100 -17.04 -10.61 9.13
CA ALA A 100 -17.75 -11.28 10.21
C ALA A 100 -18.78 -10.33 10.83
N LYS A 101 -18.40 -9.08 11.11
CA LYS A 101 -19.33 -8.05 11.60
C LYS A 101 -20.46 -7.76 10.60
N LYS A 102 -20.14 -7.61 9.31
CA LYS A 102 -21.14 -7.32 8.27
C LYS A 102 -22.16 -8.45 8.10
N THR A 103 -21.76 -9.70 8.33
CA THR A 103 -22.64 -10.88 8.19
C THR A 103 -23.25 -11.33 9.51
N GLY A 104 -23.06 -10.60 10.62
CA GLY A 104 -23.57 -10.99 11.94
C GLY A 104 -22.89 -12.22 12.55
N LYS A 105 -21.67 -12.55 12.12
CA LYS A 105 -20.89 -13.74 12.50
C LYS A 105 -19.65 -13.40 13.34
N THR A 106 -19.68 -12.30 14.10
CA THR A 106 -18.51 -11.77 14.84
C THR A 106 -17.82 -12.84 15.71
N ASP A 107 -18.60 -13.72 16.33
CA ASP A 107 -18.06 -14.77 17.21
C ASP A 107 -17.18 -15.78 16.45
N LEU A 108 -17.43 -16.00 15.16
CA LEU A 108 -16.64 -16.93 14.35
C LEU A 108 -15.21 -16.43 14.09
N ALA A 109 -14.98 -15.11 14.13
CA ALA A 109 -13.66 -14.53 13.90
C ALA A 109 -12.90 -14.22 15.20
N LYS A 110 -13.50 -14.50 16.37
CA LYS A 110 -12.99 -14.03 17.68
C LYS A 110 -11.56 -14.49 17.98
N ASN A 111 -11.24 -15.73 17.60
CA ASN A 111 -9.94 -16.36 17.84
C ASN A 111 -9.13 -16.53 16.55
N ALA A 112 -9.48 -15.77 15.50
CA ALA A 112 -8.84 -15.93 14.21
C ALA A 112 -7.36 -15.54 14.27
N VAL A 113 -6.50 -16.40 13.71
CA VAL A 113 -5.07 -16.13 13.53
C VAL A 113 -4.75 -16.28 12.04
N ILE A 114 -4.07 -15.28 11.48
CA ILE A 114 -3.67 -15.30 10.06
C ILE A 114 -2.18 -15.50 9.96
N HIS A 115 -1.80 -16.52 9.20
CA HIS A 115 -0.41 -16.78 8.85
C HIS A 115 -0.21 -16.41 7.38
N ALA A 116 0.82 -15.62 7.09
CA ALA A 116 1.21 -15.26 5.74
C ALA A 116 2.63 -15.74 5.47
N LYS A 117 2.81 -16.54 4.41
CA LYS A 117 4.12 -16.91 3.89
C LYS A 117 4.34 -16.14 2.59
N VAL A 118 5.38 -15.34 2.53
CA VAL A 118 5.73 -14.56 1.34
C VAL A 118 6.97 -15.17 0.71
N HIS A 119 6.85 -15.47 -0.58
CA HIS A 119 7.90 -16.05 -1.39
C HIS A 119 8.42 -15.00 -2.36
N LEU A 120 9.74 -14.90 -2.48
CA LEU A 120 10.42 -14.11 -3.50
C LEU A 120 11.16 -15.08 -4.42
N GLY A 121 10.93 -14.98 -5.73
CA GLY A 121 11.54 -15.89 -6.70
C GLY A 121 11.37 -15.41 -8.13
N GLU A 122 11.85 -16.20 -9.09
CA GLU A 122 11.68 -15.92 -10.52
C GLU A 122 10.30 -16.41 -11.00
N PRO A 123 9.47 -15.55 -11.61
CA PRO A 123 8.20 -15.97 -12.18
C PRO A 123 8.41 -16.67 -13.53
N GLU A 124 7.55 -17.62 -13.86
CA GLU A 124 7.70 -18.46 -15.06
C GLU A 124 7.68 -17.69 -16.38
N ASN A 125 6.92 -16.59 -16.42
CA ASN A 125 6.50 -15.96 -17.69
C ASN A 125 7.18 -14.61 -17.96
N ILE A 126 7.95 -14.07 -17.02
CA ILE A 126 8.66 -12.79 -17.16
C ILE A 126 10.04 -12.87 -16.47
N GLY A 127 11.03 -12.13 -16.98
CA GLY A 127 12.33 -12.05 -16.31
C GLY A 127 12.29 -11.22 -15.02
N GLY A 128 13.23 -11.49 -14.11
CA GLY A 128 13.39 -10.76 -12.85
C GLY A 128 12.71 -11.45 -11.67
N PHE A 129 12.46 -10.69 -10.59
CA PHE A 129 11.81 -11.22 -9.38
C PHE A 129 10.30 -10.95 -9.37
N GLY A 130 9.56 -11.92 -8.87
CA GLY A 130 8.14 -11.84 -8.51
C GLY A 130 7.93 -12.23 -7.05
N ILE A 131 6.70 -12.02 -6.58
CA ILE A 131 6.27 -12.42 -5.24
C ILE A 131 5.07 -13.37 -5.35
N ALA A 132 5.02 -14.37 -4.47
CA ALA A 132 3.85 -15.21 -4.23
C ALA A 132 3.52 -15.20 -2.73
N VAL A 133 2.25 -15.42 -2.38
CA VAL A 133 1.82 -15.41 -0.98
C VAL A 133 0.88 -16.58 -0.71
N ASP A 134 1.17 -17.34 0.33
CA ASP A 134 0.24 -18.29 0.91
C ASP A 134 -0.36 -17.68 2.18
N ILE A 135 -1.69 -17.66 2.25
CA ILE A 135 -2.44 -17.27 3.45
C ILE A 135 -3.10 -18.53 4.02
N SER A 136 -2.93 -18.76 5.32
CA SER A 136 -3.70 -19.75 6.06
C SER A 136 -4.41 -19.12 7.25
N VAL A 137 -5.65 -19.51 7.47
CA VAL A 137 -6.52 -19.02 8.54
C VAL A 137 -6.67 -20.11 9.58
N GLU A 138 -6.37 -19.78 10.83
CA GLU A 138 -6.54 -20.66 11.98
C GLU A 138 -7.69 -20.13 12.85
N GLY A 139 -8.49 -21.05 13.40
CA GLY A 139 -9.58 -20.72 14.32
C GLY A 139 -10.88 -20.26 13.66
N VAL A 140 -11.00 -20.37 12.34
CA VAL A 140 -12.23 -20.06 11.57
C VAL A 140 -12.50 -21.17 10.57
N GLU A 141 -13.64 -21.85 10.72
CA GLU A 141 -14.06 -22.96 9.85
C GLU A 141 -15.02 -22.53 8.71
N ASP A 142 -15.47 -21.27 8.73
CA ASP A 142 -16.43 -20.75 7.74
C ASP A 142 -15.70 -20.28 6.47
N ASP A 143 -15.62 -21.16 5.48
CA ASP A 143 -14.98 -20.88 4.18
C ASP A 143 -15.58 -19.67 3.46
N ALA A 144 -16.90 -19.45 3.56
CA ALA A 144 -17.54 -18.31 2.92
C ALA A 144 -17.10 -17.00 3.56
N LEU A 145 -16.89 -16.99 4.88
CA LEU A 145 -16.33 -15.84 5.59
C LEU A 145 -14.86 -15.60 5.22
N ILE A 146 -14.05 -16.66 5.12
CA ILE A 146 -12.64 -16.55 4.69
C ILE A 146 -12.55 -16.01 3.26
N GLN A 147 -13.35 -16.54 2.35
CA GLN A 147 -13.42 -16.08 0.96
C GLN A 147 -13.86 -14.61 0.89
N ALA A 148 -14.89 -14.23 1.65
CA ALA A 148 -15.33 -12.84 1.72
C ALA A 148 -14.22 -11.92 2.26
N ALA A 149 -13.40 -12.38 3.22
CA ALA A 149 -12.25 -11.64 3.71
C ALA A 149 -11.19 -11.45 2.62
N HIS A 150 -10.87 -12.50 1.86
CA HIS A 150 -9.92 -12.44 0.75
C HIS A 150 -10.37 -11.43 -0.33
N GLU A 151 -11.65 -11.44 -0.70
CA GLU A 151 -12.21 -10.50 -1.69
C GLU A 151 -12.21 -9.04 -1.22
N ASN A 152 -12.21 -8.82 0.10
CA ASN A 152 -12.30 -7.49 0.68
C ASN A 152 -10.98 -6.99 1.29
N CYS A 153 -9.96 -7.83 1.43
CA CYS A 153 -8.64 -7.45 1.89
C CYS A 153 -7.93 -6.55 0.86
N PRO A 154 -7.55 -5.31 1.21
CA PRO A 154 -6.82 -4.43 0.30
C PRO A 154 -5.57 -5.05 -0.34
N TYR A 155 -4.80 -5.86 0.40
CA TYR A 155 -3.58 -6.49 -0.12
C TYR A 155 -3.92 -7.60 -1.13
N SER A 156 -4.92 -8.44 -0.84
CA SER A 156 -5.41 -9.44 -1.79
C SER A 156 -5.91 -8.78 -3.08
N ARG A 157 -6.71 -7.72 -2.96
CA ARG A 157 -7.21 -6.98 -4.12
C ARG A 157 -6.09 -6.33 -4.93
N ALA A 158 -5.07 -5.80 -4.29
CA ALA A 158 -3.91 -5.22 -4.98
C ALA A 158 -3.14 -6.27 -5.80
N LEU A 159 -2.98 -7.49 -5.29
CA LEU A 159 -2.32 -8.58 -6.02
C LEU A 159 -3.16 -9.14 -7.17
N THR A 160 -4.48 -9.16 -7.03
CA THR A 160 -5.39 -9.72 -8.07
C THR A 160 -5.77 -8.70 -9.14
N GLN A 161 -5.97 -7.43 -8.78
CA GLN A 161 -6.52 -6.39 -9.67
C GLN A 161 -5.55 -5.24 -9.96
N GLY A 162 -4.39 -5.23 -9.29
CA GLY A 162 -3.40 -4.16 -9.35
C GLY A 162 -3.78 -2.95 -8.47
N ALA A 163 -2.77 -2.14 -8.16
CA ALA A 163 -2.93 -0.86 -7.48
C ALA A 163 -2.26 0.25 -8.30
N VAL A 164 -2.73 1.50 -8.14
CA VAL A 164 -2.06 2.65 -8.74
C VAL A 164 -0.79 2.96 -7.96
N VAL A 165 0.36 2.88 -8.64
CA VAL A 165 1.67 3.25 -8.09
C VAL A 165 2.24 4.40 -8.92
N ASN A 166 2.50 5.53 -8.26
CA ASN A 166 3.09 6.70 -8.89
C ASN A 166 4.55 6.82 -8.48
N VAL A 167 5.44 6.97 -9.46
CA VAL A 167 6.88 7.16 -9.23
C VAL A 167 7.28 8.55 -9.75
N SER A 168 7.89 9.36 -8.88
CA SER A 168 8.42 10.68 -9.21
C SER A 168 9.77 10.91 -8.54
N LYS A 169 10.53 11.88 -9.02
CA LYS A 169 11.71 12.38 -8.32
C LYS A 169 11.26 13.23 -7.14
N ALA A 170 11.92 13.09 -5.99
CA ALA A 170 11.74 13.97 -4.84
C ALA A 170 12.38 15.33 -5.10
#